data_AF-A0A1Y0L248-F1
#
_entry.id   AF-A0A1Y0L248-F1
#
_cell.length_a   1.000
_cell.length_b   1.000
_cell.length_c   1.000
_cell.angle_alpha   90.00
_cell.angle_beta   90.00
_cell.angle_gamma   90.00
#
_symmetry.space_group_name_H-M   'P 1'
#
loop_
_entity.id
_entity.type
_entity.pdbx_description
1 polymer ?
#
loop_
_entity_poly.entity_id
_entity_poly.type
_entity_poly.pdbx_seq_one_letter_code
_entity_poly.pdbx_strand_id
1 'polypeptide(L)'
;MNVFLDILSWISNNIFGQAVFLIAIIVLLGHLVQRSSFSKTFTGIIKSTMGFLIISAGAGLISSASAMFGDMYTIIFGMTPDSVQAVYGAAYSSPIGAILAAADALIDVWGKWVPVIMTCGFLINLTIAGTTRIKYIYLTGHLMYWTSFVTLGVALTAFPQVEAWMIVVIISVAMGLYWTLQPAIMGKMTKDVMGVDNLGFGHTSSSGGFLGYWFGAMLTKTSKGKTFKDAEQINLPKSLSWLRDNTAVTAIVMIFLMLLGSIIIAIMALVNKTGDASILVQNAFEGMYGFENVNIIVASLIVAIQFTAGIAIVLYGVKLFIGEIIPAFKGISTKVVPNAKAALDCPIIFTKAPNAVILGFLGGFVTAMLWMVVLGFGIGYVFLPSMIVIFFNCGAAGVFGNKSGGWVGALVAGAITSTIVALGQWVMFASGWGLGTINESMKWAADNDMFVIMLPIYFIFMLFKLAIGGNIMAAIGLGVIGAIGLLFMISLYLSTYSNKFNKIFKISQPIKVERVKKIKVKQTLGANQGEKVKIDNQITTESENKQE
;
A
#
# COMPACT_ATOMS: atom_id res chain seq x y z
N MET A 1 -35.72 13.94 18.38
CA MET A 1 -34.49 13.17 18.65
C MET A 1 -34.08 12.33 17.44
N ASN A 2 -35.02 11.63 16.79
CA ASN A 2 -34.73 10.83 15.57
C ASN A 2 -34.21 11.67 14.40
N VAL A 3 -34.89 12.76 14.01
CA VAL A 3 -34.45 13.60 12.87
C VAL A 3 -33.01 14.11 13.00
N PHE A 4 -32.57 14.49 14.20
CA PHE A 4 -31.19 14.95 14.43
C PHE A 4 -30.18 13.81 14.30
N LEU A 5 -30.50 12.63 14.86
CA LEU A 5 -29.67 11.43 14.72
C LEU A 5 -29.64 10.92 13.27
N ASP A 6 -30.76 11.04 12.55
CA ASP A 6 -30.88 10.68 11.14
C ASP A 6 -30.03 11.62 10.27
N ILE A 7 -30.05 12.93 10.54
CA ILE A 7 -29.17 13.91 9.87
C ILE A 7 -27.70 13.59 10.17
N LEU A 8 -27.34 13.30 11.42
CA LEU A 8 -25.96 12.95 11.77
C LEU A 8 -25.50 11.64 11.11
N SER A 9 -26.35 10.62 11.10
CA SER A 9 -26.11 9.34 10.42
C SER A 9 -25.94 9.56 8.91
N TRP A 10 -26.79 10.39 8.32
CA TRP A 10 -26.71 10.75 6.91
C TRP A 10 -25.39 11.46 6.59
N ILE A 11 -25.00 12.47 7.37
CA ILE A 11 -23.72 13.19 7.18
C ILE A 11 -22.54 12.23 7.37
N SER A 12 -22.58 11.38 8.40
CA SER A 12 -21.54 10.39 8.66
C SER A 12 -21.37 9.44 7.47
N ASN A 13 -22.45 8.82 7.00
CA ASN A 13 -22.38 7.79 5.96
C ASN A 13 -22.09 8.36 4.57
N ASN A 14 -22.62 9.55 4.26
CA ASN A 14 -22.54 10.11 2.91
C ASN A 14 -21.39 11.10 2.72
N ILE A 15 -20.93 11.78 3.78
CA ILE A 15 -19.84 12.77 3.69
C ILE A 15 -18.56 12.19 4.27
N PHE A 16 -18.55 11.85 5.56
CA PHE A 16 -17.33 11.40 6.23
C PHE A 16 -16.95 9.95 5.88
N GLY A 17 -17.93 9.11 5.53
CA GLY A 17 -17.72 7.75 5.05
C GLY A 17 -17.15 7.66 3.64
N GLN A 18 -17.16 8.76 2.88
CA GLN A 18 -16.68 8.83 1.51
C GLN A 18 -15.33 9.56 1.46
N ALA A 19 -14.24 8.83 1.20
CA ALA A 19 -12.88 9.38 1.20
C ALA A 19 -12.70 10.58 0.25
N VAL A 20 -13.43 10.61 -0.86
CA VAL A 20 -13.39 11.72 -1.84
C VAL A 20 -13.83 13.06 -1.22
N PHE A 21 -14.84 13.07 -0.33
CA PHE A 21 -15.29 14.30 0.32
C PHE A 21 -14.33 14.75 1.43
N LEU A 22 -13.67 13.82 2.12
CA LEU A 22 -12.60 14.16 3.06
C LEU A 22 -11.46 14.92 2.34
N ILE A 23 -11.05 14.43 1.17
CA ILE A 23 -10.05 15.11 0.33
C ILE A 23 -10.55 16.51 -0.08
N ALA A 24 -11.80 16.62 -0.54
CA ALA A 24 -12.40 17.89 -0.93
C ALA A 24 -12.36 18.92 0.22
N ILE A 25 -12.73 18.49 1.43
CA ILE A 25 -12.73 19.33 2.63
C ILE A 25 -11.32 19.76 2.99
N ILE A 26 -10.34 18.85 2.97
CA ILE A 26 -8.94 19.19 3.27
C ILE A 26 -8.40 20.23 2.27
N VAL A 27 -8.68 20.05 0.99
CA VAL A 27 -8.23 20.97 -0.05
C VAL A 27 -8.93 22.33 0.06
N LEU A 28 -10.25 22.33 0.29
CA LEU A 28 -11.03 23.54 0.60
C LEU A 28 -10.43 24.30 1.78
N LEU A 29 -10.26 23.63 2.93
CA LEU A 29 -9.70 24.23 4.14
C LEU A 29 -8.29 24.77 3.88
N GLY A 30 -7.45 24.01 3.17
CA GLY A 30 -6.11 24.44 2.78
C GLY A 30 -6.12 25.73 1.97
N HIS A 31 -7.02 25.87 1.00
CA HIS A 31 -7.15 27.08 0.18
C HIS A 31 -7.78 28.25 0.94
N LEU A 32 -8.79 28.01 1.77
CA LEU A 32 -9.41 29.02 2.62
C LEU A 32 -8.41 29.62 3.62
N VAL A 33 -7.62 28.75 4.25
CA VAL A 33 -6.53 29.14 5.17
C VAL A 33 -5.48 29.98 4.45
N GLN A 34 -5.19 29.68 3.18
CA GLN A 34 -4.32 30.48 2.31
C GLN A 34 -4.97 31.74 1.76
N ARG A 35 -6.27 31.97 1.99
CA ARG A 35 -7.05 33.05 1.37
C ARG A 35 -6.91 33.06 -0.16
N SER A 36 -6.94 31.87 -0.76
CA SER A 36 -6.91 31.72 -2.22
C SER A 36 -8.16 32.33 -2.86
N SER A 37 -8.07 32.75 -4.13
CA SER A 37 -9.24 33.21 -4.88
C SER A 37 -10.28 32.10 -5.00
N PHE A 38 -11.55 32.47 -5.20
CA PHE A 38 -12.64 31.49 -5.41
C PHE A 38 -12.32 30.54 -6.57
N SER A 39 -11.87 31.07 -7.70
CA SER A 39 -11.50 30.26 -8.88
C SER A 39 -10.42 29.22 -8.56
N LYS A 40 -9.36 29.61 -7.84
CA LYS A 40 -8.29 28.69 -7.43
C LYS A 40 -8.81 27.63 -6.45
N THR A 41 -9.62 28.05 -5.48
CA THR A 41 -10.22 27.15 -4.48
C THR A 41 -11.13 26.11 -5.13
N PHE A 42 -12.06 26.57 -5.97
CA PHE A 42 -13.00 25.71 -6.70
C PHE A 42 -12.28 24.74 -7.63
N THR A 43 -11.32 25.24 -8.42
CA THR A 43 -10.51 24.41 -9.32
C THR A 43 -9.69 23.37 -8.55
N GLY A 44 -9.09 23.77 -7.42
CA GLY A 44 -8.30 22.88 -6.57
C GLY A 44 -9.13 21.74 -5.99
N ILE A 45 -10.34 22.04 -5.51
CA ILE A 45 -11.29 21.03 -5.02
C ILE A 45 -11.59 20.03 -6.14
N ILE A 46 -12.06 20.50 -7.30
CA ILE A 46 -12.43 19.61 -8.43
C ILE A 46 -11.25 18.75 -8.88
N LYS A 47 -10.07 19.33 -9.08
CA LYS A 47 -8.88 18.57 -9.52
C LYS A 47 -8.43 17.57 -8.49
N SER A 48 -8.45 17.91 -7.20
CA SER A 48 -8.05 16.98 -6.14
C SER A 48 -9.02 15.80 -6.02
N THR A 49 -10.33 16.04 -6.06
CA THR A 49 -11.34 14.97 -6.01
C THR A 49 -11.32 14.12 -7.27
N MET A 50 -11.22 14.73 -8.45
CA MET A 50 -11.06 13.98 -9.70
C MET A 50 -9.78 13.16 -9.70
N GLY A 51 -8.66 13.73 -9.26
CA GLY A 51 -7.39 13.00 -9.13
C GLY A 51 -7.53 11.76 -8.24
N PHE A 52 -8.18 11.90 -7.08
CA PHE A 52 -8.47 10.79 -6.19
C PHE A 52 -9.37 9.71 -6.82
N LEU A 53 -10.45 10.11 -7.50
CA LEU A 53 -11.35 9.17 -8.18
C LEU A 53 -10.66 8.43 -9.33
N ILE A 54 -9.80 9.12 -10.09
CA ILE A 54 -8.98 8.51 -11.15
C ILE A 54 -8.02 7.49 -10.55
N ILE A 55 -7.35 7.82 -9.43
CA ILE A 55 -6.50 6.84 -8.70
C ILE A 55 -7.34 5.61 -8.33
N SER A 56 -8.53 5.83 -7.77
CA SER A 56 -9.42 4.75 -7.31
C SER A 56 -9.87 3.87 -8.48
N ALA A 57 -10.24 4.45 -9.62
CA ALA A 57 -10.62 3.72 -10.82
C ALA A 57 -9.46 2.87 -11.39
N GLY A 58 -8.26 3.46 -11.48
CA GLY A 58 -7.08 2.73 -11.92
C GLY A 58 -6.68 1.61 -10.95
N ALA A 59 -6.77 1.85 -9.64
CA ALA A 59 -6.54 0.83 -8.61
C ALA A 59 -7.57 -0.29 -8.68
N GLY A 60 -8.84 0.01 -8.99
CA GLY A 60 -9.88 -0.98 -9.24
C GLY A 60 -9.55 -1.91 -10.40
N LEU A 61 -9.11 -1.36 -11.54
CA LEU A 61 -8.66 -2.16 -12.69
C LEU A 61 -7.47 -3.06 -12.36
N ILE A 62 -6.47 -2.52 -11.64
CA ILE A 62 -5.33 -3.31 -11.15
C ILE A 62 -5.83 -4.43 -10.24
N SER A 63 -6.70 -4.13 -9.28
CA SER A 63 -7.24 -5.10 -8.32
C SER A 63 -8.02 -6.22 -9.02
N SER A 64 -8.88 -5.90 -9.98
CA SER A 64 -9.65 -6.91 -10.72
C SER A 64 -8.75 -7.82 -11.56
N ALA A 65 -7.78 -7.24 -12.27
CA ALA A 65 -6.81 -8.03 -13.03
C ALA A 65 -5.93 -8.91 -12.12
N SER A 66 -5.56 -8.37 -10.95
CA SER A 66 -4.85 -9.07 -9.89
C SER A 66 -5.65 -10.21 -9.27
N ALA A 67 -6.97 -10.07 -9.10
CA ALA A 67 -7.84 -11.13 -8.61
C ALA A 67 -7.86 -12.32 -9.58
N MET A 68 -8.07 -12.05 -10.87
CA MET A 68 -8.06 -13.10 -11.90
C MET A 68 -6.70 -13.83 -11.96
N PHE A 69 -5.61 -13.08 -11.83
CA PHE A 69 -4.27 -13.66 -11.70
C PHE A 69 -4.17 -14.60 -10.48
N GLY A 70 -4.68 -14.18 -9.31
CA GLY A 70 -4.69 -14.98 -8.09
C GLY A 70 -5.45 -16.30 -8.25
N ASP A 71 -6.67 -16.25 -8.80
CA ASP A 71 -7.50 -17.43 -9.02
C ASP A 71 -6.84 -18.41 -9.99
N MET A 72 -6.23 -17.90 -11.05
CA MET A 72 -5.50 -18.70 -12.03
C MET A 72 -4.39 -19.53 -11.36
N TYR A 73 -3.59 -18.91 -10.50
CA TYR A 73 -2.51 -19.63 -9.81
C TYR A 73 -3.02 -20.53 -8.68
N THR A 74 -4.15 -20.20 -8.04
CA THR A 74 -4.84 -21.08 -7.09
C THR A 74 -5.18 -22.43 -7.74
N ILE A 75 -5.70 -22.41 -8.98
CA ILE A 75 -5.98 -23.60 -9.78
C ILE A 75 -4.69 -24.35 -10.12
N ILE A 76 -3.64 -23.65 -10.58
CA ILE A 76 -2.35 -24.26 -10.97
C ILE A 76 -1.74 -25.06 -9.82
N PHE A 77 -1.84 -24.54 -8.59
CA PHE A 77 -1.32 -25.20 -7.40
C PHE A 77 -2.30 -26.21 -6.77
N GLY A 78 -3.46 -26.44 -7.38
CA GLY A 78 -4.44 -27.42 -6.91
C GLY A 78 -5.08 -27.05 -5.57
N MET A 79 -5.15 -25.76 -5.24
CA MET A 79 -5.80 -25.29 -4.03
C MET A 79 -7.32 -25.29 -4.23
N THR A 80 -8.02 -26.27 -3.66
CA THR A 80 -9.49 -26.31 -3.61
C THR A 80 -10.01 -25.66 -2.32
N PRO A 81 -11.23 -25.09 -2.31
CA PRO A 81 -11.90 -24.67 -1.07
C PRO A 81 -11.90 -25.76 0.00
N ASP A 82 -12.04 -27.04 -0.40
CA ASP A 82 -12.01 -28.18 0.52
C ASP A 82 -10.63 -28.49 1.08
N SER A 83 -9.55 -28.35 0.30
CA SER A 83 -8.16 -28.54 0.77
C SER A 83 -7.71 -27.40 1.68
N VAL A 84 -8.26 -26.20 1.45
CA VAL A 84 -8.18 -25.08 2.36
C VAL A 84 -8.94 -25.47 3.64
N GLN A 85 -10.24 -25.77 3.59
CA GLN A 85 -11.06 -26.07 4.76
C GLN A 85 -10.58 -27.29 5.59
N ALA A 86 -10.02 -28.33 4.97
CA ALA A 86 -9.48 -29.52 5.63
C ALA A 86 -8.17 -29.25 6.42
N VAL A 87 -7.37 -28.28 5.98
CA VAL A 87 -6.19 -27.80 6.71
C VAL A 87 -6.58 -26.84 7.85
N TYR A 88 -7.71 -26.14 7.72
CA TYR A 88 -8.15 -25.07 8.63
C TYR A 88 -9.30 -25.45 9.60
N GLY A 89 -9.86 -26.67 9.52
CA GLY A 89 -11.15 -27.07 10.10
C GLY A 89 -11.30 -27.10 11.63
N ALA A 90 -10.22 -27.01 12.41
CA ALA A 90 -10.30 -27.05 13.88
C ALA A 90 -10.70 -25.70 14.53
N ALA A 91 -10.76 -24.61 13.76
CA ALA A 91 -10.93 -23.25 14.29
C ALA A 91 -12.40 -22.80 14.52
N TYR A 92 -13.38 -23.65 14.19
CA TYR A 92 -14.79 -23.24 14.03
C TYR A 92 -15.71 -23.52 15.23
N SER A 93 -15.18 -23.99 16.37
CA SER A 93 -16.00 -24.54 17.46
C SER A 93 -16.63 -23.53 18.42
N SER A 94 -16.48 -22.21 18.18
CA SER A 94 -17.03 -21.14 19.04
C SER A 94 -17.94 -20.20 18.24
N PRO A 95 -19.04 -19.66 18.83
CA PRO A 95 -19.88 -18.64 18.18
C PRO A 95 -19.09 -17.39 17.75
N ILE A 96 -18.13 -16.94 18.56
CA ILE A 96 -17.19 -15.90 18.15
C ILE A 96 -16.30 -16.40 17.01
N GLY A 97 -15.86 -17.66 17.04
CA GLY A 97 -15.04 -18.27 16.00
C GLY A 97 -15.77 -18.31 14.65
N ALA A 98 -17.08 -18.57 14.63
CA ALA A 98 -17.91 -18.51 13.42
C ALA A 98 -18.11 -17.07 12.90
N ILE A 99 -18.37 -16.11 13.80
CA ILE A 99 -18.47 -14.67 13.44
C ILE A 99 -17.13 -14.15 12.91
N LEU A 100 -16.04 -14.51 13.56
CA LEU A 100 -14.70 -14.15 13.13
C LEU A 100 -14.34 -14.85 11.83
N ALA A 101 -14.82 -16.07 11.58
CA ALA A 101 -14.58 -16.85 10.37
C ALA A 101 -15.43 -16.43 9.15
N ALA A 102 -16.45 -15.59 9.34
CA ALA A 102 -17.26 -15.00 8.27
C ALA A 102 -17.17 -13.46 8.31
N ALA A 103 -16.43 -12.85 7.38
CA ALA A 103 -16.22 -11.41 7.33
C ALA A 103 -17.54 -10.62 7.33
N ASP A 104 -18.56 -11.12 6.62
CA ASP A 104 -19.89 -10.53 6.59
C ASP A 104 -20.58 -10.58 7.96
N ALA A 105 -20.47 -11.69 8.71
CA ALA A 105 -21.01 -11.79 10.06
C ALA A 105 -20.27 -10.87 11.06
N LEU A 106 -18.95 -10.69 10.90
CA LEU A 106 -18.20 -9.71 11.68
C LEU A 106 -18.65 -8.28 11.35
N ILE A 107 -18.87 -7.96 10.07
CA ILE A 107 -19.39 -6.66 9.63
C ILE A 107 -20.81 -6.42 10.16
N ASP A 108 -21.68 -7.43 10.13
CA ASP A 108 -23.07 -7.32 10.62
C ASP A 108 -23.13 -6.99 12.12
N VAL A 109 -22.29 -7.65 12.93
CA VAL A 109 -22.31 -7.47 14.39
C VAL A 109 -21.46 -6.27 14.82
N TRP A 110 -20.27 -6.11 14.23
CA TRP A 110 -19.22 -5.20 14.70
C TRP A 110 -18.86 -4.09 13.72
N GLY A 111 -19.31 -4.15 12.46
CA GLY A 111 -18.97 -3.19 11.40
C GLY A 111 -19.34 -1.74 11.75
N LYS A 112 -20.43 -1.53 12.50
CA LYS A 112 -20.84 -0.20 13.01
C LYS A 112 -19.79 0.49 13.88
N TRP A 113 -18.88 -0.28 14.50
CA TRP A 113 -17.84 0.25 15.37
C TRP A 113 -16.57 0.64 14.61
N VAL A 114 -16.35 0.12 13.40
CA VAL A 114 -15.15 0.41 12.60
C VAL A 114 -15.03 1.90 12.24
N PRO A 115 -16.09 2.60 11.78
CA PRO A 115 -16.02 4.04 11.56
C PRO A 115 -15.75 4.83 12.85
N VAL A 116 -16.32 4.40 13.98
CA VAL A 116 -16.09 5.06 15.29
C VAL A 116 -14.62 4.92 15.70
N ILE A 117 -14.06 3.72 15.54
CA ILE A 117 -12.65 3.43 15.79
C ILE A 117 -11.78 4.34 14.92
N MET A 118 -12.09 4.40 13.64
CA MET A 118 -11.40 5.21 12.64
C MET A 118 -11.42 6.69 12.99
N THR A 119 -12.59 7.26 13.30
CA THR A 119 -12.72 8.67 13.68
C THR A 119 -11.93 8.98 14.94
N CYS A 120 -12.08 8.19 16.00
CA CYS A 120 -11.38 8.44 17.26
C CYS A 120 -9.86 8.28 17.10
N GLY A 121 -9.39 7.27 16.35
CA GLY A 121 -7.97 7.11 16.06
C GLY A 121 -7.40 8.24 15.21
N PHE A 122 -8.18 8.78 14.26
CA PHE A 122 -7.76 9.92 13.46
C PHE A 122 -7.64 11.19 14.30
N LEU A 123 -8.58 11.42 15.24
CA LEU A 123 -8.51 12.53 16.18
C LEU A 123 -7.27 12.43 17.09
N ILE A 124 -6.90 11.23 17.50
CA ILE A 124 -5.65 10.99 18.23
C ILE A 124 -4.43 11.33 17.36
N ASN A 125 -4.39 10.88 16.10
CA ASN A 125 -3.33 11.25 15.16
C ASN A 125 -3.21 12.77 14.97
N LEU A 126 -4.34 13.46 14.77
CA LEU A 126 -4.39 14.92 14.64
C LEU A 126 -3.90 15.62 15.90
N THR A 127 -4.29 15.13 17.08
CA THR A 127 -3.87 15.68 18.38
C THR A 127 -2.36 15.52 18.58
N ILE A 128 -1.79 14.36 18.26
CA ILE A 128 -0.36 14.12 18.34
C ILE A 128 0.39 15.01 17.34
N ALA A 129 -0.11 15.15 16.11
CA ALA A 129 0.46 16.05 15.10
C ALA A 129 0.42 17.53 15.51
N GLY A 130 -0.67 17.94 16.17
CA GLY A 130 -0.83 19.27 16.75
C GLY A 130 0.17 19.58 17.85
N THR A 131 0.29 18.67 18.80
CA THR A 131 0.96 18.93 20.10
C THR A 131 2.42 18.48 20.17
N THR A 132 2.82 17.49 19.37
CA THR A 132 4.17 16.89 19.46
C THR A 132 5.09 17.30 18.31
N ARG A 133 6.34 16.80 18.30
CA ARG A 133 7.29 16.97 17.18
C ARG A 133 6.98 16.06 15.99
N ILE A 134 6.15 15.04 16.15
CA ILE A 134 5.77 14.13 15.08
C ILE A 134 4.64 14.78 14.30
N LYS A 135 4.93 15.32 13.12
CA LYS A 135 4.01 16.19 12.38
C LYS A 135 3.22 15.49 11.26
N TYR A 136 3.16 14.16 11.25
CA TYR A 136 2.48 13.43 10.18
C TYR A 136 0.98 13.27 10.46
N ILE A 137 0.16 13.64 9.47
CA ILE A 137 -1.29 13.40 9.47
C ILE A 137 -1.58 12.34 8.43
N TYR A 138 -2.17 11.22 8.84
CA TYR A 138 -2.47 10.07 7.98
C TYR A 138 -3.76 10.29 7.21
N LEU A 139 -3.71 10.20 5.88
CA LEU A 139 -4.83 10.60 5.01
C LEU A 139 -5.31 9.48 4.07
N THR A 140 -4.86 8.24 4.28
CA THR A 140 -5.29 7.09 3.47
C THR A 140 -6.51 6.42 4.09
N GLY A 141 -7.68 7.05 3.90
CA GLY A 141 -8.92 6.69 4.60
C GLY A 141 -9.36 5.24 4.44
N HIS A 142 -9.26 4.66 3.24
CA HIS A 142 -9.64 3.26 3.02
C HIS A 142 -8.75 2.28 3.81
N LEU A 143 -7.46 2.59 3.99
CA LEU A 143 -6.57 1.81 4.86
C LEU A 143 -6.80 2.08 6.34
N MET A 144 -7.25 3.28 6.71
CA MET A 144 -7.65 3.54 8.10
C MET A 144 -8.85 2.68 8.48
N TYR A 145 -9.84 2.59 7.58
CA TYR A 145 -10.96 1.67 7.73
C TYR A 145 -10.48 0.22 7.81
N TRP A 146 -9.65 -0.20 6.85
CA TRP A 146 -9.12 -1.56 6.76
C TRP A 146 -8.34 -2.00 8.00
N THR A 147 -7.36 -1.20 8.41
CA THR A 147 -6.54 -1.49 9.60
C THR A 147 -7.38 -1.50 10.88
N SER A 148 -8.38 -0.62 10.98
CA SER A 148 -9.34 -0.65 12.09
C SER A 148 -10.16 -1.94 12.11
N PHE A 149 -10.67 -2.38 10.96
CA PHE A 149 -11.44 -3.62 10.81
C PHE A 149 -10.60 -4.86 11.13
N VAL A 150 -9.39 -4.96 10.57
CA VAL A 150 -8.47 -6.07 10.82
C VAL A 150 -8.07 -6.14 12.29
N THR A 151 -7.73 -5.00 12.90
CA THR A 151 -7.39 -4.95 14.34
C THR A 151 -8.56 -5.36 15.21
N LEU A 152 -9.79 -4.98 14.83
CA LEU A 152 -11.01 -5.36 15.55
C LEU A 152 -11.22 -6.88 15.55
N GLY A 153 -11.09 -7.53 14.40
CA GLY A 153 -11.17 -8.99 14.34
C GLY A 153 -10.08 -9.66 15.18
N VAL A 154 -8.83 -9.18 15.11
CA VAL A 154 -7.73 -9.69 15.96
C VAL A 154 -8.02 -9.50 17.45
N ALA A 155 -8.49 -8.33 17.87
CA ALA A 155 -8.77 -8.05 19.27
C ALA A 155 -9.93 -8.92 19.81
N LEU A 156 -10.96 -9.16 19.00
CA LEU A 156 -12.08 -10.04 19.36
C LEU A 156 -11.67 -11.52 19.48
N THR A 157 -10.59 -11.95 18.83
CA THR A 157 -10.03 -13.30 19.03
C THR A 157 -9.41 -13.45 20.41
N ALA A 158 -8.71 -12.41 20.88
CA ALA A 158 -8.07 -12.43 22.19
C ALA A 158 -9.10 -12.25 23.33
N PHE A 159 -10.10 -11.40 23.09
CA PHE A 159 -11.12 -10.99 24.05
C PHE A 159 -12.55 -11.15 23.47
N PRO A 160 -13.06 -12.38 23.37
CA PRO A 160 -14.35 -12.66 22.71
C PRO A 160 -15.58 -12.09 23.45
N GLN A 161 -15.46 -11.82 24.75
CA GLN A 161 -16.55 -11.35 25.62
C GLN A 161 -16.36 -9.88 26.06
N VAL A 162 -15.52 -9.11 25.35
CA VAL A 162 -15.25 -7.71 25.70
C VAL A 162 -16.42 -6.80 25.34
N GLU A 163 -16.70 -5.82 26.20
CA GLU A 163 -17.69 -4.80 25.89
C GLU A 163 -17.24 -3.92 24.72
N ALA A 164 -18.20 -3.55 23.87
CA ALA A 164 -17.90 -2.89 22.60
C ALA A 164 -17.19 -1.53 22.75
N TRP A 165 -17.56 -0.73 23.77
CA TRP A 165 -16.92 0.57 23.97
C TRP A 165 -15.45 0.43 24.40
N MET A 166 -15.11 -0.62 25.15
CA MET A 166 -13.74 -0.88 25.61
C MET A 166 -12.82 -1.20 24.43
N ILE A 167 -13.25 -2.13 23.57
CA ILE A 167 -12.45 -2.51 22.39
C ILE A 167 -12.32 -1.34 21.40
N VAL A 168 -13.36 -0.51 21.27
CA VAL A 168 -13.30 0.72 20.47
C VAL A 168 -12.21 1.65 20.98
N VAL A 169 -12.18 1.96 22.28
CA VAL A 169 -11.16 2.85 22.86
C VAL A 169 -9.74 2.32 22.65
N ILE A 170 -9.53 1.02 22.91
CA ILE A 170 -8.20 0.40 22.76
C ILE A 170 -7.72 0.49 21.32
N ILE A 171 -8.56 0.10 20.36
CA ILE A 171 -8.18 0.06 18.95
C ILE A 171 -8.01 1.48 18.43
N SER A 172 -8.86 2.43 18.82
CA SER A 172 -8.70 3.84 18.45
C SER A 172 -7.36 4.40 18.89
N VAL A 173 -6.93 4.11 20.13
CA VAL A 173 -5.60 4.47 20.59
C VAL A 173 -4.57 3.78 19.72
N ALA A 174 -4.56 2.45 19.65
CA ALA A 174 -3.56 1.69 18.87
C ALA A 174 -3.42 2.19 17.41
N MET A 175 -4.53 2.43 16.73
CA MET A 175 -4.57 2.92 15.36
C MET A 175 -4.13 4.37 15.23
N GLY A 176 -4.57 5.26 16.13
CA GLY A 176 -4.11 6.66 16.14
C GLY A 176 -2.58 6.75 16.33
N LEU A 177 -2.01 5.84 17.10
CA LEU A 177 -0.56 5.73 17.29
C LEU A 177 0.13 5.17 16.06
N TYR A 178 -0.41 4.09 15.49
CA TYR A 178 0.10 3.50 14.25
C TYR A 178 0.13 4.53 13.12
N TRP A 179 -0.97 5.23 12.87
CA TRP A 179 -1.10 6.28 11.85
C TRP A 179 -0.18 7.49 12.09
N THR A 180 0.29 7.68 13.31
CA THR A 180 1.27 8.72 13.63
C THR A 180 2.71 8.24 13.47
N LEU A 181 3.02 7.05 13.99
CA LEU A 181 4.36 6.50 14.05
C LEU A 181 4.83 5.94 12.71
N GLN A 182 3.95 5.26 11.98
CA GLN A 182 4.30 4.62 10.72
C GLN A 182 4.87 5.66 9.73
N PRO A 183 4.20 6.80 9.43
CA PRO A 183 4.76 7.79 8.52
C PRO A 183 5.99 8.48 9.08
N ALA A 184 6.12 8.56 10.41
CA ALA A 184 7.30 9.13 11.07
C ALA A 184 8.54 8.26 10.87
N ILE A 185 8.39 6.94 11.00
CA ILE A 185 9.44 5.95 10.71
C ILE A 185 9.84 6.03 9.23
N MET A 186 8.84 6.11 8.34
CA MET A 186 9.07 6.21 6.89
C MET A 186 9.60 7.58 6.45
N GLY A 187 9.47 8.62 7.28
CA GLY A 187 9.62 10.02 6.91
C GLY A 187 10.92 10.36 6.17
N LYS A 188 12.06 9.85 6.63
CA LYS A 188 13.34 10.06 5.95
C LYS A 188 13.36 9.40 4.56
N MET A 189 12.93 8.15 4.49
CA MET A 189 12.92 7.38 3.24
C MET A 189 11.93 7.99 2.24
N THR A 190 10.77 8.46 2.71
CA THR A 190 9.81 9.20 1.88
C THR A 190 10.44 10.48 1.35
N LYS A 191 11.14 11.26 2.18
CA LYS A 191 11.84 12.47 1.75
C LYS A 191 12.91 12.17 0.70
N ASP A 192 13.67 11.08 0.87
CA ASP A 192 14.71 10.66 -0.07
C ASP A 192 14.14 10.30 -1.46
N VAL A 193 12.96 9.66 -1.50
CA VAL A 193 12.26 9.30 -2.73
C VAL A 193 11.55 10.50 -3.36
N MET A 194 10.78 11.25 -2.57
CA MET A 194 9.92 12.32 -3.07
C MET A 194 10.68 13.63 -3.37
N GLY A 195 11.80 13.86 -2.67
CA GLY A 195 12.58 15.09 -2.75
C GLY A 195 11.96 16.28 -2.01
N VAL A 196 10.87 16.06 -1.28
CA VAL A 196 10.14 17.08 -0.50
C VAL A 196 9.88 16.58 0.92
N ASP A 197 9.81 17.49 1.89
CA ASP A 197 9.72 17.17 3.33
C ASP A 197 8.32 17.39 3.92
N ASN A 198 7.37 17.88 3.13
CA ASN A 198 5.98 18.11 3.54
C ASN A 198 5.03 16.94 3.21
N LEU A 199 5.57 15.84 2.66
CA LEU A 199 4.84 14.62 2.38
C LEU A 199 5.37 13.46 3.24
N GLY A 200 4.47 12.59 3.64
CA GLY A 200 4.74 11.31 4.29
C GLY A 200 4.17 10.15 3.50
N PHE A 201 4.64 8.95 3.81
CA PHE A 201 4.10 7.71 3.29
C PHE A 201 3.11 7.17 4.34
N GLY A 202 1.83 7.15 4.01
CA GLY A 202 0.74 6.67 4.87
C GLY A 202 0.11 5.42 4.26
N HIS A 203 0.80 4.29 4.36
CA HIS A 203 0.35 3.02 3.79
C HIS A 203 0.80 1.86 4.67
N THR A 204 0.09 0.76 4.59
CA THR A 204 0.35 -0.49 5.34
C THR A 204 1.45 -1.37 4.70
N SER A 205 2.34 -0.76 3.92
CA SER A 205 3.50 -1.43 3.30
C SER A 205 4.84 -0.91 3.82
N SER A 206 4.83 -0.28 4.97
CA SER A 206 5.96 0.46 5.52
C SER A 206 7.07 -0.44 6.08
N SER A 207 6.74 -1.60 6.65
CA SER A 207 7.71 -2.58 7.10
C SER A 207 8.51 -3.15 5.92
N GLY A 208 7.82 -3.47 4.82
CA GLY A 208 8.44 -3.89 3.56
C GLY A 208 9.31 -2.77 2.97
N GLY A 209 8.80 -1.54 2.93
CA GLY A 209 9.55 -0.37 2.49
C GLY A 209 10.77 -0.05 3.34
N PHE A 210 10.64 -0.09 4.66
CA PHE A 210 11.71 0.14 5.63
C PHE A 210 12.81 -0.91 5.48
N LEU A 211 12.45 -2.19 5.50
CA LEU A 211 13.41 -3.28 5.36
C LEU A 211 14.03 -3.27 3.96
N GLY A 212 13.26 -3.03 2.91
CA GLY A 212 13.75 -2.87 1.54
C GLY A 212 14.80 -1.77 1.43
N TYR A 213 14.53 -0.59 2.00
CA TYR A 213 15.51 0.50 2.05
C TYR A 213 16.76 0.14 2.86
N TRP A 214 16.58 -0.54 3.99
CA TRP A 214 17.68 -0.94 4.86
C TRP A 214 18.59 -1.99 4.20
N PHE A 215 18.02 -3.02 3.61
CA PHE A 215 18.74 -4.04 2.85
C PHE A 215 19.39 -3.46 1.60
N GLY A 216 18.72 -2.56 0.87
CA GLY A 216 19.32 -1.86 -0.27
C GLY A 216 20.57 -1.06 0.12
N ALA A 217 20.54 -0.36 1.25
CA ALA A 217 21.71 0.32 1.80
C ALA A 217 22.82 -0.66 2.21
N MET A 218 22.47 -1.80 2.83
CA MET A 218 23.43 -2.84 3.21
C MET A 218 24.09 -3.49 1.99
N LEU A 219 23.33 -3.76 0.93
CA LEU A 219 23.84 -4.30 -0.33
C LEU A 219 24.89 -3.36 -0.95
N THR A 220 24.60 -2.05 -0.97
CA THR A 220 25.51 -1.03 -1.48
C THR A 220 26.80 -0.91 -0.64
N LYS A 221 26.69 -1.07 0.69
CA LYS A 221 27.85 -1.06 1.59
C LYS A 221 28.74 -2.29 1.39
N THR A 222 28.12 -3.46 1.25
CA THR A 222 28.82 -4.76 1.13
C THR A 222 29.45 -4.95 -0.25
N SER A 223 28.92 -4.30 -1.28
CA SER A 223 29.41 -4.39 -2.66
C SER A 223 30.75 -3.66 -2.93
N LYS A 224 31.46 -3.23 -1.88
CA LYS A 224 32.77 -2.54 -1.95
C LYS A 224 32.78 -1.33 -2.91
N GLY A 225 31.68 -0.58 -2.95
CA GLY A 225 31.56 0.63 -3.79
C GLY A 225 31.00 0.39 -5.20
N LYS A 226 30.56 -0.83 -5.54
CA LYS A 226 29.71 -1.03 -6.74
C LYS A 226 28.31 -0.49 -6.44
N THR A 227 28.04 0.73 -6.88
CA THR A 227 26.70 1.30 -6.84
C THR A 227 25.85 0.62 -7.92
N PHE A 228 24.83 -0.13 -7.51
CA PHE A 228 23.82 -0.60 -8.46
C PHE A 228 23.10 0.62 -9.05
N LYS A 229 22.91 0.61 -10.36
CA LYS A 229 22.22 1.70 -11.05
C LYS A 229 20.78 1.78 -10.57
N ASP A 230 20.28 3.00 -10.49
CA ASP A 230 18.85 3.26 -10.34
C ASP A 230 18.09 2.54 -11.47
N ALA A 231 17.00 1.85 -11.14
CA ALA A 231 16.12 1.19 -12.09
C ALA A 231 15.67 2.14 -13.22
N GLU A 232 15.49 3.43 -12.91
CA GLU A 232 15.10 4.46 -13.88
C GLU A 232 16.23 4.91 -14.81
N GLN A 233 17.47 4.51 -14.52
CA GLN A 233 18.68 4.92 -15.25
C GLN A 233 19.39 3.76 -15.95
N ILE A 234 18.71 2.62 -16.10
CA ILE A 234 19.27 1.49 -16.84
C ILE A 234 19.39 1.88 -18.33
N ASN A 235 20.63 1.89 -18.83
CA ASN A 235 20.91 2.14 -20.24
C ASN A 235 20.72 0.85 -21.02
N LEU A 236 19.72 0.83 -21.89
CA LEU A 236 19.42 -0.29 -22.78
C LEU A 236 19.95 -0.02 -24.19
N PRO A 237 20.36 -1.06 -24.94
CA PRO A 237 20.74 -0.91 -26.34
C PRO A 237 19.57 -0.37 -27.16
N LYS A 238 19.84 0.27 -28.31
CA LYS A 238 18.81 0.95 -29.12
C LYS A 238 17.62 0.06 -29.48
N SER A 239 17.87 -1.22 -29.77
CA SER A 239 16.84 -2.23 -30.07
C SER A 239 15.88 -2.52 -28.90
N LEU A 240 16.32 -2.26 -27.67
CA LEU A 240 15.56 -2.41 -26.43
C LEU A 240 15.18 -1.05 -25.82
N SER A 241 15.29 0.04 -26.58
CA SER A 241 14.99 1.39 -26.07
C SER A 241 13.53 1.57 -25.67
N TRP A 242 12.62 0.77 -26.23
CA TRP A 242 11.20 0.73 -25.88
C TRP A 242 10.96 0.19 -24.45
N LEU A 243 11.89 -0.59 -23.88
CA LEU A 243 11.85 -1.01 -22.46
C LEU A 243 12.16 0.16 -21.48
N ARG A 244 12.38 1.38 -21.98
CA ARG A 244 12.38 2.59 -21.15
C ARG A 244 10.98 3.15 -20.92
N ASP A 245 10.01 2.73 -21.72
CA ASP A 245 8.61 3.06 -21.50
C ASP A 245 8.07 2.15 -20.39
N ASN A 246 7.77 2.75 -19.24
CA ASN A 246 7.25 2.02 -18.09
C ASN A 246 5.94 1.30 -18.40
N THR A 247 5.11 1.82 -19.30
CA THR A 247 3.86 1.21 -19.74
C THR A 247 4.17 -0.06 -20.53
N ALA A 248 5.12 0.01 -21.47
CA ALA A 248 5.54 -1.15 -22.25
C ALA A 248 6.18 -2.25 -21.39
N VAL A 249 7.05 -1.87 -20.44
CA VAL A 249 7.66 -2.81 -19.48
C VAL A 249 6.60 -3.51 -18.64
N THR A 250 5.67 -2.74 -18.09
CA THR A 250 4.55 -3.26 -17.29
C THR A 250 3.71 -4.24 -18.10
N ALA A 251 3.33 -3.87 -19.33
CA ALA A 251 2.55 -4.73 -20.22
C ALA A 251 3.24 -6.05 -20.46
N ILE A 252 4.52 -6.04 -20.81
CA ILE A 252 5.22 -7.28 -21.16
C ILE A 252 5.43 -8.18 -19.95
N VAL A 253 5.75 -7.61 -18.78
CA VAL A 253 5.86 -8.40 -17.54
C VAL A 253 4.51 -9.06 -17.23
N MET A 254 3.42 -8.31 -17.29
CA MET A 254 2.08 -8.88 -17.02
C MET A 254 1.62 -9.86 -18.08
N ILE A 255 1.89 -9.60 -19.36
CA ILE A 255 1.60 -10.51 -20.47
C ILE A 255 2.35 -11.82 -20.23
N PHE A 256 3.65 -11.76 -19.93
CA PHE A 256 4.45 -12.94 -19.66
C PHE A 256 3.87 -13.76 -18.50
N LEU A 257 3.52 -13.11 -17.38
CA LEU A 257 3.00 -13.79 -16.21
C LEU A 257 1.59 -14.39 -16.44
N MET A 258 0.69 -13.66 -17.08
CA MET A 258 -0.65 -14.15 -17.42
C MET A 258 -0.60 -15.29 -18.46
N LEU A 259 0.26 -15.17 -19.48
CA LEU A 259 0.49 -16.21 -20.48
C LEU A 259 1.09 -17.47 -19.86
N LEU A 260 2.07 -17.33 -18.98
CA LEU A 260 2.67 -18.46 -18.29
C LEU A 260 1.61 -19.26 -17.54
N GLY A 261 0.77 -18.60 -16.76
CA GLY A 261 -0.31 -19.27 -16.01
C GLY A 261 -1.32 -19.95 -16.94
N SER A 262 -1.82 -19.25 -17.95
CA SER A 262 -2.78 -19.83 -18.91
C SER A 262 -2.23 -21.00 -19.71
N ILE A 263 -0.94 -20.99 -20.07
CA ILE A 263 -0.27 -22.12 -20.73
C ILE A 263 -0.18 -23.32 -19.78
N ILE A 264 0.22 -23.11 -18.53
CA ILE A 264 0.30 -24.19 -17.53
C ILE A 264 -1.07 -24.85 -17.37
N ILE A 265 -2.12 -24.04 -17.22
CA ILE A 265 -3.49 -24.53 -17.11
C ILE A 265 -3.92 -25.31 -18.36
N ALA A 266 -3.64 -24.79 -19.56
CA ALA A 266 -3.96 -25.48 -20.80
C ALA A 266 -3.26 -26.85 -20.89
N ILE A 267 -2.01 -26.95 -20.45
CA ILE A 267 -1.27 -28.22 -20.37
C ILE A 267 -1.90 -29.16 -19.34
N MET A 268 -2.26 -28.68 -18.15
CA MET A 268 -2.92 -29.49 -17.11
C MET A 268 -4.24 -30.09 -17.62
N ALA A 269 -5.03 -29.31 -18.36
CA ALA A 269 -6.27 -29.78 -18.99
C ALA A 269 -6.02 -30.89 -20.03
N LEU A 270 -4.95 -30.78 -20.82
CA LEU A 270 -4.57 -31.81 -21.80
C LEU A 270 -4.05 -33.10 -21.14
N VAL A 271 -3.29 -32.98 -20.04
CA VAL A 271 -2.65 -34.12 -19.37
C VAL A 271 -3.64 -34.91 -18.51
N ASN A 272 -4.55 -34.23 -17.79
CA ASN A 272 -5.37 -34.89 -16.77
C ASN A 272 -6.52 -35.77 -17.32
N LYS A 273 -6.82 -35.75 -18.64
CA LYS A 273 -7.86 -36.56 -19.34
C LYS A 273 -9.22 -36.71 -18.62
N THR A 274 -9.49 -35.89 -17.63
CA THR A 274 -10.73 -35.80 -16.87
C THR A 274 -11.35 -34.50 -17.35
N GLY A 275 -12.51 -34.59 -18.00
CA GLY A 275 -13.18 -33.45 -18.65
C GLY A 275 -13.45 -32.25 -17.74
N ASP A 276 -13.22 -32.38 -16.43
CA ASP A 276 -13.37 -31.32 -15.44
C ASP A 276 -12.30 -30.22 -15.52
N ALA A 277 -11.03 -30.51 -15.86
CA ALA A 277 -9.99 -29.47 -15.80
C ALA A 277 -10.17 -28.38 -16.88
N SER A 278 -10.61 -28.74 -18.09
CA SER A 278 -10.94 -27.77 -19.15
C SER A 278 -12.25 -27.03 -18.88
N ILE A 279 -13.25 -27.70 -18.28
CA ILE A 279 -14.56 -27.12 -17.94
C ILE A 279 -14.44 -26.18 -16.72
N LEU A 280 -13.65 -26.52 -15.70
CA LEU A 280 -13.38 -25.67 -14.54
C LEU A 280 -12.69 -24.37 -14.94
N VAL A 281 -11.77 -24.43 -15.91
CA VAL A 281 -11.00 -23.28 -16.39
C VAL A 281 -11.85 -22.37 -17.26
N GLN A 282 -12.66 -22.96 -18.14
CA GLN A 282 -13.57 -22.22 -18.98
C GLN A 282 -14.69 -21.58 -18.14
N ASN A 283 -15.29 -22.31 -17.20
CA ASN A 283 -16.29 -21.79 -16.27
C ASN A 283 -15.73 -20.76 -15.27
N ALA A 284 -14.48 -20.91 -14.80
CA ALA A 284 -13.85 -19.94 -13.90
C ALA A 284 -13.63 -18.58 -14.57
N PHE A 285 -13.33 -18.55 -15.87
CA PHE A 285 -13.10 -17.30 -16.61
C PHE A 285 -14.39 -16.72 -17.20
N GLU A 286 -15.30 -17.57 -17.70
CA GLU A 286 -16.59 -17.17 -18.26
C GLU A 286 -17.53 -16.60 -17.18
N GLY A 287 -17.55 -17.20 -15.97
CA GLY A 287 -18.47 -16.80 -14.89
C GLY A 287 -17.97 -15.66 -13.97
N MET A 288 -16.66 -15.52 -13.75
CA MET A 288 -16.14 -14.55 -12.75
C MET A 288 -15.73 -13.19 -13.33
N TYR A 289 -15.40 -13.11 -14.62
CA TYR A 289 -14.72 -11.92 -15.18
C TYR A 289 -15.32 -11.38 -16.49
N GLY A 290 -16.46 -11.92 -16.93
CA GLY A 290 -17.21 -11.42 -18.10
C GLY A 290 -16.57 -11.74 -19.46
N PHE A 291 -15.66 -12.72 -19.51
CA PHE A 291 -15.03 -13.20 -20.74
C PHE A 291 -15.82 -14.38 -21.34
N GLU A 292 -17.08 -14.15 -21.70
CA GLU A 292 -17.95 -15.17 -22.29
C GLU A 292 -17.41 -15.65 -23.65
N ASN A 293 -17.20 -16.97 -23.80
CA ASN A 293 -16.71 -17.60 -25.04
C ASN A 293 -15.34 -17.07 -25.52
N VAL A 294 -14.50 -16.50 -24.64
CA VAL A 294 -13.16 -16.01 -25.00
C VAL A 294 -12.10 -17.04 -24.64
N ASN A 295 -11.20 -17.34 -25.59
CA ASN A 295 -10.06 -18.22 -25.35
C ASN A 295 -9.18 -17.72 -24.18
N ILE A 296 -8.79 -18.61 -23.27
CA ILE A 296 -8.02 -18.27 -22.06
C ILE A 296 -6.71 -17.50 -22.34
N ILE A 297 -6.02 -17.80 -23.44
CA ILE A 297 -4.80 -17.08 -23.83
C ILE A 297 -5.15 -15.64 -24.21
N VAL A 298 -6.22 -15.44 -24.96
CA VAL A 298 -6.71 -14.11 -25.37
C VAL A 298 -7.21 -13.33 -24.15
N ALA A 299 -8.00 -13.95 -23.26
CA ALA A 299 -8.43 -13.34 -22.01
C ALA A 299 -7.24 -12.90 -21.15
N SER A 300 -6.22 -13.76 -21.03
CA SER A 300 -4.97 -13.48 -20.31
C SER A 300 -4.22 -12.27 -20.86
N LEU A 301 -4.18 -12.12 -22.19
CA LEU A 301 -3.59 -10.94 -22.84
C LEU A 301 -4.39 -9.67 -22.54
N ILE A 302 -5.72 -9.72 -22.62
CA ILE A 302 -6.59 -8.58 -22.33
C ILE A 302 -6.40 -8.13 -20.88
N VAL A 303 -6.39 -9.07 -19.93
CA VAL A 303 -6.22 -8.75 -18.50
C VAL A 303 -4.84 -8.17 -18.20
N ALA A 304 -3.77 -8.67 -18.84
CA ALA A 304 -2.45 -8.07 -18.71
C ALA A 304 -2.40 -6.61 -19.21
N ILE A 305 -3.11 -6.32 -20.30
CA ILE A 305 -3.25 -4.96 -20.83
C ILE A 305 -4.12 -4.10 -19.91
N GLN A 306 -5.23 -4.61 -19.38
CA GLN A 306 -6.10 -3.90 -18.42
C GLN A 306 -5.34 -3.51 -17.15
N PHE A 307 -4.52 -4.41 -16.61
CA PHE A 307 -3.64 -4.12 -15.48
C PHE A 307 -2.71 -2.95 -15.79
N THR A 308 -2.09 -2.98 -16.97
CA THR A 308 -1.17 -1.92 -17.42
C THR A 308 -1.89 -0.59 -17.60
N ALA A 309 -3.08 -0.61 -18.19
CA ALA A 309 -3.93 0.56 -18.31
C ALA A 309 -4.30 1.13 -16.94
N GLY A 310 -4.61 0.27 -15.97
CA GLY A 310 -4.85 0.64 -14.58
C GLY A 310 -3.68 1.43 -13.98
N ILE A 311 -2.43 0.99 -14.21
CA ILE A 311 -1.23 1.72 -13.74
C ILE A 311 -1.12 3.09 -14.41
N ALA A 312 -1.32 3.18 -15.73
CA ALA A 312 -1.28 4.46 -16.43
C ALA A 312 -2.33 5.45 -15.87
N ILE A 313 -3.54 4.96 -15.59
CA ILE A 313 -4.63 5.72 -14.97
C ILE A 313 -4.24 6.18 -13.56
N VAL A 314 -3.70 5.29 -12.71
CA VAL A 314 -3.22 5.65 -11.37
C VAL A 314 -2.17 6.76 -11.44
N LEU A 315 -1.16 6.61 -12.30
CA LEU A 315 -0.07 7.59 -12.42
C LEU A 315 -0.58 8.96 -12.90
N TYR A 316 -1.60 9.00 -13.77
CA TYR A 316 -2.25 10.23 -14.18
C TYR A 316 -3.02 10.88 -13.01
N GLY A 317 -3.83 10.10 -12.29
CA GLY A 317 -4.59 10.56 -11.13
C GLY A 317 -3.70 11.10 -10.02
N VAL A 318 -2.59 10.42 -9.72
CA VAL A 318 -1.58 10.86 -8.73
C VAL A 318 -1.01 12.23 -9.08
N LYS A 319 -0.64 12.47 -10.34
CA LYS A 319 -0.09 13.78 -10.75
C LYS A 319 -1.09 14.90 -10.55
N LEU A 320 -2.35 14.65 -10.92
CA LEU A 320 -3.44 15.62 -10.76
C LEU A 320 -3.71 15.91 -9.27
N PHE A 321 -3.77 14.85 -8.47
CA PHE A 321 -4.01 14.93 -7.03
C PHE A 321 -2.87 15.65 -6.28
N ILE A 322 -1.62 15.26 -6.54
CA ILE A 322 -0.44 15.86 -5.91
C ILE A 322 -0.35 17.37 -6.20
N GLY A 323 -0.75 17.78 -7.41
CA GLY A 323 -0.75 19.17 -7.84
C GLY A 323 -1.55 20.11 -6.94
N GLU A 324 -2.63 19.61 -6.32
CA GLU A 324 -3.50 20.42 -5.45
C GLU A 324 -3.31 20.10 -3.96
N ILE A 325 -3.02 18.85 -3.60
CA ILE A 325 -2.86 18.47 -2.19
C ILE A 325 -1.61 19.10 -1.56
N ILE A 326 -0.49 19.21 -2.31
CA ILE A 326 0.74 19.83 -1.80
C ILE A 326 0.51 21.31 -1.45
N PRO A 327 -0.01 22.16 -2.36
CA PRO A 327 -0.35 23.55 -2.03
C PRO A 327 -1.37 23.65 -0.91
N ALA A 328 -2.46 22.89 -0.94
CA ALA A 328 -3.49 22.95 0.10
C ALA A 328 -2.93 22.63 1.49
N PHE A 329 -2.13 21.58 1.60
CA PHE A 329 -1.54 21.18 2.86
C PHE A 329 -0.46 22.15 3.35
N LYS A 330 0.22 22.86 2.44
CA LYS A 330 1.10 23.97 2.84
C LYS A 330 0.33 25.05 3.61
N GLY A 331 -0.91 25.35 3.21
CA GLY A 331 -1.82 26.23 3.94
C GLY A 331 -2.11 25.74 5.36
N ILE A 332 -2.55 24.48 5.48
CA ILE A 332 -2.82 23.84 6.77
C ILE A 332 -1.58 23.85 7.66
N SER A 333 -0.42 23.50 7.10
CA SER A 333 0.86 23.41 7.81
C SER A 333 1.40 24.74 8.32
N THR A 334 0.90 25.87 7.80
CA THR A 334 1.38 27.21 8.18
C THR A 334 0.50 27.88 9.21
N LYS A 335 -0.79 27.55 9.29
CA LYS A 335 -1.74 28.24 10.19
C LYS A 335 -2.56 27.35 11.12
N VAL A 336 -2.80 26.09 10.77
CA VAL A 336 -3.69 25.20 11.56
C VAL A 336 -2.87 24.24 12.42
N VAL A 337 -1.99 23.47 11.77
CA VAL A 337 -1.09 22.54 12.45
C VAL A 337 0.34 22.85 11.99
N PRO A 338 1.09 23.68 12.74
CA PRO A 338 2.42 24.11 12.34
C PRO A 338 3.33 22.95 11.96
N ASN A 339 3.87 23.00 10.75
CA ASN A 339 4.78 22.00 10.15
C ASN A 339 4.15 20.63 9.86
N ALA A 340 2.82 20.51 9.80
CA ALA A 340 2.15 19.28 9.41
C ALA A 340 2.64 18.75 8.05
N LYS A 341 2.73 17.42 7.96
CA LYS A 341 3.10 16.66 6.76
C LYS A 341 1.96 15.72 6.39
N ALA A 342 1.53 15.77 5.13
CA ALA A 342 0.46 14.91 4.63
C ALA A 342 1.01 13.52 4.34
N ALA A 343 0.61 12.51 5.12
CA ALA A 343 0.96 11.12 4.86
C ALA A 343 -0.09 10.50 3.93
N LEU A 344 0.32 10.17 2.71
CA LEU A 344 -0.55 9.75 1.62
C LEU A 344 -0.24 8.31 1.19
N ASP A 345 -1.18 7.74 0.47
CA ASP A 345 -1.18 6.39 -0.08
C ASP A 345 0.05 6.09 -0.98
N CYS A 346 0.43 4.82 -1.10
CA CYS A 346 1.64 4.40 -1.80
C CYS A 346 1.76 4.83 -3.27
N PRO A 347 0.68 5.07 -4.07
CA PRO A 347 0.84 5.55 -5.44
C PRO A 347 1.59 6.89 -5.55
N ILE A 348 1.66 7.70 -4.49
CA ILE A 348 2.42 8.97 -4.54
C ILE A 348 3.89 8.76 -4.91
N ILE A 349 4.49 7.65 -4.47
CA ILE A 349 5.89 7.34 -4.74
C ILE A 349 6.08 6.61 -6.08
N PHE A 350 5.02 6.01 -6.65
CA PHE A 350 5.12 5.27 -7.92
C PHE A 350 5.49 6.19 -9.08
N THR A 351 5.04 7.45 -9.05
CA THR A 351 5.43 8.46 -10.06
C THR A 351 6.90 8.83 -10.04
N LYS A 352 7.65 8.49 -8.98
CA LYS A 352 9.07 8.80 -8.83
C LYS A 352 9.98 7.70 -9.38
N ALA A 353 9.57 6.44 -9.25
CA ALA A 353 10.33 5.31 -9.78
C ALA A 353 9.40 4.18 -10.29
N PRO A 354 8.70 4.38 -11.42
CA PRO A 354 7.76 3.40 -11.95
C PRO A 354 8.40 2.04 -12.29
N ASN A 355 9.63 2.01 -12.80
CA ASN A 355 10.32 0.75 -13.11
C ASN A 355 10.69 -0.01 -11.83
N ALA A 356 11.04 0.71 -10.76
CA ALA A 356 11.27 0.11 -9.45
C ALA A 356 10.02 -0.55 -8.85
N VAL A 357 8.82 -0.02 -9.12
CA VAL A 357 7.54 -0.65 -8.74
C VAL A 357 7.43 -2.03 -9.40
N ILE A 358 7.71 -2.12 -10.69
CA ILE A 358 7.61 -3.38 -11.45
C ILE A 358 8.66 -4.39 -10.99
N LEU A 359 9.88 -3.95 -10.71
CA LEU A 359 10.92 -4.83 -10.15
C LEU A 359 10.56 -5.32 -8.75
N GLY A 360 10.01 -4.46 -7.89
CA GLY A 360 9.49 -4.85 -6.59
C GLY A 360 8.38 -5.89 -6.70
N PHE A 361 7.42 -5.66 -7.59
CA PHE A 361 6.36 -6.62 -7.93
C PHE A 361 6.95 -7.96 -8.40
N LEU A 362 7.89 -7.96 -9.35
CA LEU A 362 8.50 -9.19 -9.88
C LEU A 362 9.25 -9.98 -8.79
N GLY A 363 10.08 -9.29 -7.99
CA GLY A 363 10.81 -9.92 -6.89
C GLY A 363 9.86 -10.50 -5.84
N GLY A 364 8.78 -9.77 -5.54
CA GLY A 364 7.72 -10.24 -4.65
C GLY A 364 6.95 -11.44 -5.22
N PHE A 365 6.60 -11.40 -6.50
CA PHE A 365 5.86 -12.46 -7.18
C PHE A 365 6.66 -13.77 -7.22
N VAL A 366 7.92 -13.72 -7.67
CA VAL A 366 8.78 -14.92 -7.70
C VAL A 366 8.93 -15.51 -6.30
N THR A 367 9.15 -14.66 -5.30
CA THR A 367 9.30 -15.11 -3.91
C THR A 367 8.02 -15.70 -3.35
N ALA A 368 6.86 -15.14 -3.71
CA ALA A 368 5.57 -15.73 -3.41
C ALA A 368 5.41 -17.12 -4.03
N MET A 369 5.77 -17.31 -5.30
CA MET A 369 5.73 -18.64 -5.91
C MET A 369 6.63 -19.64 -5.18
N LEU A 370 7.84 -19.21 -4.79
CA LEU A 370 8.76 -20.05 -4.02
C LEU A 370 8.17 -20.44 -2.66
N TRP A 371 7.58 -19.51 -1.92
CA TRP A 371 6.98 -19.81 -0.61
C TRP A 371 5.76 -20.73 -0.71
N MET A 372 4.97 -20.64 -1.78
CA MET A 372 3.84 -21.57 -1.98
C MET A 372 4.35 -23.01 -2.16
N VAL A 373 5.41 -23.21 -2.96
CA VAL A 373 6.03 -24.52 -3.13
C VAL A 373 6.64 -25.00 -1.81
N VAL A 374 7.40 -24.16 -1.13
CA VAL A 374 8.09 -24.52 0.13
C VAL A 374 7.09 -24.86 1.24
N LEU A 375 6.08 -24.03 1.49
CA LEU A 375 5.10 -24.27 2.54
C LEU A 375 4.14 -25.40 2.16
N GLY A 376 3.71 -25.45 0.89
CA GLY A 376 2.77 -26.44 0.38
C GLY A 376 3.34 -27.86 0.45
N PHE A 377 4.53 -28.09 -0.10
CA PHE A 377 5.17 -29.41 -0.05
C PHE A 377 5.83 -29.70 1.29
N GLY A 378 6.36 -28.68 1.98
CA GLY A 378 7.12 -28.87 3.21
C GLY A 378 6.27 -29.21 4.41
N ILE A 379 5.13 -28.53 4.58
CA ILE A 379 4.29 -28.62 5.78
C ILE A 379 2.79 -28.72 5.49
N GLY A 380 2.40 -28.87 4.21
CA GLY A 380 0.98 -28.96 3.82
C GLY A 380 0.19 -27.66 3.98
N TYR A 381 0.87 -26.52 4.18
CA TYR A 381 0.22 -25.20 4.24
C TYR A 381 0.41 -24.48 2.92
N VAL A 382 -0.67 -24.19 2.23
CA VAL A 382 -0.60 -23.43 0.99
C VAL A 382 -1.05 -22.00 1.27
N PHE A 383 -0.09 -21.07 1.23
CA PHE A 383 -0.40 -19.65 1.39
C PHE A 383 -1.01 -19.12 0.09
N LEU A 384 -2.04 -18.28 0.20
CA LEU A 384 -2.59 -17.60 -0.96
C LEU A 384 -2.10 -16.15 -1.00
N PRO A 385 -1.28 -15.79 -2.00
CA PRO A 385 -0.79 -14.43 -2.12
C PRO A 385 -1.90 -13.44 -2.47
N SER A 386 -2.12 -12.44 -1.61
CA SER A 386 -2.91 -11.26 -1.99
C SER A 386 -2.17 -10.50 -3.09
N MET A 387 -2.75 -10.48 -4.29
CA MET A 387 -2.13 -9.81 -5.43
C MET A 387 -2.09 -8.29 -5.28
N ILE A 388 -3.01 -7.71 -4.49
CA ILE A 388 -2.91 -6.31 -4.05
C ILE A 388 -1.61 -6.11 -3.26
N VAL A 389 -1.29 -7.01 -2.32
CA VAL A 389 -0.05 -6.93 -1.53
C VAL A 389 1.17 -7.16 -2.41
N ILE A 390 1.17 -8.15 -3.30
CA ILE A 390 2.30 -8.40 -4.20
C ILE A 390 2.55 -7.20 -5.12
N PHE A 391 1.50 -6.54 -5.62
CA PHE A 391 1.71 -5.38 -6.47
C PHE A 391 2.02 -4.11 -5.66
N PHE A 392 1.08 -3.65 -4.84
CA PHE A 392 1.19 -2.35 -4.18
C PHE A 392 2.26 -2.35 -3.09
N ASN A 393 2.35 -3.40 -2.28
CA ASN A 393 3.28 -3.42 -1.15
C ASN A 393 4.70 -3.75 -1.61
N CYS A 394 4.87 -4.82 -2.40
CA CYS A 394 6.20 -5.13 -2.93
C CYS A 394 6.66 -4.07 -3.93
N GLY A 395 5.76 -3.45 -4.70
CA GLY A 395 6.07 -2.31 -5.55
C GLY A 395 6.51 -1.07 -4.77
N ALA A 396 5.80 -0.70 -3.71
CA ALA A 396 6.22 0.37 -2.81
C ALA A 396 7.59 0.07 -2.15
N ALA A 397 7.78 -1.17 -1.68
CA ALA A 397 9.06 -1.62 -1.17
C ALA A 397 10.17 -1.54 -2.22
N GLY A 398 9.86 -1.91 -3.47
CA GLY A 398 10.74 -1.80 -4.62
C GLY A 398 11.25 -0.37 -4.85
N VAL A 399 10.38 0.63 -4.73
CA VAL A 399 10.76 2.06 -4.85
C VAL A 399 11.75 2.47 -3.75
N PHE A 400 11.50 2.08 -2.50
CA PHE A 400 12.40 2.37 -1.39
C PHE A 400 13.73 1.60 -1.46
N GLY A 401 13.68 0.33 -1.86
CA GLY A 401 14.86 -0.49 -2.12
C GLY A 401 15.70 0.04 -3.28
N ASN A 402 15.06 0.51 -4.35
CA ASN A 402 15.75 1.15 -5.48
C ASN A 402 16.51 2.41 -5.05
N LYS A 403 15.89 3.23 -4.21
CA LYS A 403 16.50 4.49 -3.76
C LYS A 403 17.83 4.27 -3.01
N SER A 404 17.94 3.16 -2.28
CA SER A 404 19.08 2.84 -1.41
C SER A 404 20.06 1.82 -2.01
N GLY A 405 19.60 0.97 -2.93
CA GLY A 405 20.35 -0.17 -3.48
C GLY A 405 20.15 -0.44 -4.97
N GLY A 406 19.59 0.51 -5.72
CA GLY A 406 19.35 0.39 -7.17
C GLY A 406 18.39 -0.74 -7.55
N TRP A 407 18.40 -1.15 -8.81
CA TRP A 407 17.49 -2.17 -9.33
C TRP A 407 17.53 -3.52 -8.57
N VAL A 408 18.70 -3.88 -8.01
CA VAL A 408 18.84 -5.08 -7.15
C VAL A 408 18.13 -4.88 -5.82
N GLY A 409 18.30 -3.71 -5.21
CA GLY A 409 17.56 -3.31 -4.01
C GLY A 409 16.04 -3.36 -4.23
N ALA A 410 15.55 -3.00 -5.42
CA ALA A 410 14.14 -3.09 -5.77
C ALA A 410 13.62 -4.54 -5.74
N LEU A 411 14.30 -5.46 -6.42
CA LEU A 411 13.95 -6.89 -6.46
C LEU A 411 13.97 -7.52 -5.05
N VAL A 412 15.03 -7.25 -4.29
CA VAL A 412 15.21 -7.81 -2.94
C VAL A 412 14.16 -7.24 -1.97
N ALA A 413 13.82 -5.96 -2.07
CA ALA A 413 12.77 -5.36 -1.25
C ALA A 413 11.41 -6.02 -1.49
N GLY A 414 11.08 -6.32 -2.75
CA GLY A 414 9.89 -7.09 -3.10
C GLY A 414 9.91 -8.50 -2.50
N ALA A 415 11.03 -9.21 -2.65
CA ALA A 415 11.22 -10.55 -2.08
C ALA A 415 11.06 -10.59 -0.55
N ILE A 416 11.63 -9.61 0.16
CA ILE A 416 11.49 -9.47 1.60
C ILE A 416 10.02 -9.27 1.98
N THR A 417 9.32 -8.39 1.25
CA THR A 417 7.91 -8.07 1.54
C THR A 417 7.03 -9.31 1.37
N SER A 418 7.17 -10.04 0.26
CA SER A 418 6.45 -11.30 0.06
C SER A 418 6.82 -12.38 1.08
N THR A 419 8.06 -12.42 1.54
CA THR A 419 8.49 -13.36 2.58
C THR A 419 7.82 -13.06 3.91
N ILE A 420 7.73 -11.78 4.30
CA ILE A 420 7.01 -11.36 5.52
C ILE A 420 5.54 -11.76 5.43
N VAL A 421 4.93 -11.59 4.25
CA VAL A 421 3.52 -11.94 4.02
C VAL A 421 3.32 -13.45 4.11
N ALA A 422 4.10 -14.24 3.36
CA ALA A 422 3.96 -15.69 3.37
C ALA A 422 4.19 -16.31 4.75
N LEU A 423 5.27 -15.90 5.43
CA LEU A 423 5.56 -16.38 6.78
C LEU A 423 4.59 -15.82 7.81
N GLY A 424 4.17 -14.56 7.67
CA GLY A 424 3.19 -13.93 8.55
C GLY A 424 1.84 -14.63 8.50
N GLN A 425 1.35 -14.92 7.29
CA GLN A 425 0.13 -15.71 7.09
C GLN A 425 0.28 -17.11 7.67
N TRP A 426 1.41 -17.77 7.42
CA TRP A 426 1.68 -19.08 8.00
C TRP A 426 1.70 -19.05 9.54
N VAL A 427 2.38 -18.08 10.17
CA VAL A 427 2.41 -17.96 11.63
C VAL A 427 1.02 -17.68 12.20
N MET A 428 0.25 -16.79 11.56
CA MET A 428 -1.13 -16.53 11.96
C MET A 428 -2.00 -17.79 11.84
N PHE A 429 -1.78 -18.61 10.82
CA PHE A 429 -2.43 -19.91 10.68
C PHE A 429 -1.98 -20.92 11.74
N ALA A 430 -0.68 -21.19 11.83
CA ALA A 430 -0.09 -22.27 12.62
C ALA A 430 -0.14 -22.01 14.14
N SER A 431 -0.26 -20.75 14.57
CA SER A 431 -0.21 -20.40 15.99
C SER A 431 -1.32 -21.04 16.83
N GLY A 432 -2.48 -21.42 16.26
CA GLY A 432 -3.58 -22.02 17.04
C GLY A 432 -4.15 -21.12 18.15
N TRP A 433 -3.71 -19.87 18.24
CA TRP A 433 -4.03 -18.91 19.30
C TRP A 433 -5.33 -18.14 19.04
N GLY A 434 -6.31 -18.72 18.35
CA GLY A 434 -7.51 -17.98 17.95
C GLY A 434 -7.32 -17.09 16.70
N LEU A 435 -6.09 -16.78 16.28
CA LEU A 435 -5.84 -16.12 14.97
C LEU A 435 -6.19 -17.04 13.79
N GLY A 436 -6.15 -18.35 14.01
CA GLY A 436 -6.68 -19.37 13.09
C GLY A 436 -8.21 -19.33 12.94
N THR A 437 -8.96 -18.66 13.83
CA THR A 437 -10.42 -18.54 13.78
C THR A 437 -10.88 -17.26 13.08
N ILE A 438 -9.95 -16.40 12.66
CA ILE A 438 -10.22 -15.23 11.83
C ILE A 438 -10.52 -15.69 10.39
N ASN A 439 -11.51 -15.06 9.77
CA ASN A 439 -12.03 -15.32 8.42
C ASN A 439 -10.87 -15.35 7.42
N GLU A 440 -10.99 -16.20 6.41
CA GLU A 440 -9.98 -16.38 5.36
C GLU A 440 -9.66 -15.07 4.66
N SER A 441 -10.66 -14.23 4.37
CA SER A 441 -10.48 -12.88 3.83
C SER A 441 -9.66 -12.00 4.76
N MET A 442 -9.76 -12.14 6.09
CA MET A 442 -8.96 -11.39 7.07
C MET A 442 -7.53 -11.95 7.28
N LYS A 443 -7.30 -13.24 7.03
CA LYS A 443 -5.95 -13.83 6.96
C LYS A 443 -5.22 -13.42 5.67
N TRP A 444 -5.97 -13.31 4.57
CA TRP A 444 -5.49 -12.81 3.28
C TRP A 444 -5.37 -11.27 3.25
N ALA A 445 -6.16 -10.59 4.09
CA ALA A 445 -6.22 -9.14 4.25
C ALA A 445 -5.04 -8.50 4.95
N ALA A 446 -4.42 -9.25 5.86
CA ALA A 446 -3.27 -8.77 6.60
C ALA A 446 -2.13 -8.61 5.59
N ASP A 447 -1.63 -7.38 5.51
CA ASP A 447 -0.44 -7.06 4.75
C ASP A 447 0.81 -7.19 5.62
N ASN A 448 1.97 -6.90 5.03
CA ASN A 448 3.26 -6.96 5.72
C ASN A 448 3.34 -6.07 6.99
N ASP A 449 2.62 -4.93 7.06
CA ASP A 449 2.62 -4.13 8.29
C ASP A 449 1.73 -4.79 9.33
N MET A 450 0.57 -5.30 8.91
CA MET A 450 -0.32 -6.03 9.80
C MET A 450 0.38 -7.27 10.36
N PHE A 451 1.11 -8.07 9.60
CA PHE A 451 1.85 -9.22 10.18
C PHE A 451 2.94 -8.78 11.16
N VAL A 452 3.68 -7.73 10.85
CA VAL A 452 4.78 -7.25 11.70
C VAL A 452 4.27 -6.58 12.98
N ILE A 453 3.12 -5.92 12.93
CA ILE A 453 2.57 -5.11 14.02
C ILE A 453 1.52 -5.87 14.84
N MET A 454 0.67 -6.66 14.19
CA MET A 454 -0.41 -7.41 14.85
C MET A 454 0.13 -8.54 15.72
N LEU A 455 1.23 -9.20 15.33
CA LEU A 455 1.80 -10.28 16.15
C LEU A 455 2.28 -9.77 17.52
N PRO A 456 3.05 -8.66 17.62
CA PRO A 456 3.32 -8.01 18.90
C PRO A 456 2.07 -7.50 19.62
N ILE A 457 1.11 -6.88 18.93
CA ILE A 457 -0.14 -6.38 19.56
C ILE A 457 -0.92 -7.54 20.18
N TYR A 458 -1.08 -8.64 19.45
CA TYR A 458 -1.72 -9.85 19.93
C TYR A 458 -0.98 -10.45 21.13
N PHE A 459 0.35 -10.52 21.09
CA PHE A 459 1.15 -10.99 22.22
C PHE A 459 0.99 -10.09 23.44
N ILE A 460 0.95 -8.77 23.25
CA ILE A 460 0.65 -7.80 24.31
C ILE A 460 -0.75 -8.04 24.88
N PHE A 461 -1.77 -8.24 24.04
CA PHE A 461 -3.12 -8.60 24.48
C PHE A 461 -3.16 -9.89 25.29
N MET A 462 -2.43 -10.93 24.87
CA MET A 462 -2.33 -12.20 25.59
C MET A 462 -1.58 -12.06 26.92
N LEU A 463 -0.48 -11.31 26.95
CA LEU A 463 0.25 -11.00 28.19
C LEU A 463 -0.65 -10.25 29.18
N PHE A 464 -1.45 -9.30 28.70
CA PHE A 464 -2.41 -8.59 29.54
C PHE A 464 -3.53 -9.51 30.06
N LYS A 465 -4.03 -10.41 29.21
CA LYS A 465 -5.01 -11.44 29.60
C LYS A 465 -4.47 -12.34 30.71
N LEU A 466 -3.21 -12.76 30.59
CA LEU A 466 -2.48 -13.59 31.56
C LEU A 466 -2.16 -12.85 32.87
N ALA A 467 -1.61 -11.63 32.78
CA ALA A 467 -1.10 -10.88 33.93
C ALA A 467 -2.19 -10.40 34.89
N ILE A 468 -3.44 -10.32 34.43
CA ILE A 468 -4.51 -9.65 35.18
C ILE A 468 -5.72 -10.57 35.38
N GLY A 469 -5.54 -11.88 35.19
CA GLY A 469 -6.57 -12.89 35.45
C GLY A 469 -7.87 -12.65 34.65
N GLY A 470 -7.78 -12.02 33.48
CA GLY A 470 -8.95 -11.63 32.67
C GLY A 470 -9.62 -10.30 33.05
N ASN A 471 -9.11 -9.52 34.02
CA ASN A 471 -9.65 -8.20 34.32
C ASN A 471 -9.23 -7.17 33.26
N ILE A 472 -10.10 -7.04 32.25
CA ILE A 472 -9.95 -6.19 31.08
C ILE A 472 -9.66 -4.72 31.42
N MET A 473 -10.17 -4.18 32.53
CA MET A 473 -10.02 -2.74 32.85
C MET A 473 -8.58 -2.33 33.23
N ALA A 474 -7.85 -3.18 33.96
CA ALA A 474 -6.46 -2.90 34.31
C ALA A 474 -5.49 -3.19 33.13
N ALA A 475 -5.86 -4.14 32.25
CA ALA A 475 -5.15 -4.40 30.99
C ALA A 475 -5.18 -3.17 30.07
N ILE A 476 -6.35 -2.54 29.97
CA ILE A 476 -6.58 -1.35 29.16
C ILE A 476 -5.79 -0.16 29.69
N GLY A 477 -5.84 0.10 31.00
CA GLY A 477 -5.10 1.20 31.61
C GLY A 477 -3.59 1.09 31.39
N LEU A 478 -3.02 -0.08 31.62
CA LEU A 478 -1.58 -0.32 31.44
C LEU A 478 -1.16 -0.37 29.96
N GLY A 479 -2.01 -0.88 29.07
CA GLY A 479 -1.75 -0.91 27.62
C GLY A 479 -1.71 0.49 27.01
N VAL A 480 -2.65 1.36 27.39
CA VAL A 480 -2.66 2.76 26.95
C VAL A 480 -1.48 3.54 27.54
N ILE A 481 -1.16 3.36 28.83
CA ILE A 481 0.01 3.98 29.46
C ILE A 481 1.32 3.47 28.84
N GLY A 482 1.41 2.18 28.56
CA GLY A 482 2.55 1.55 27.90
C GLY A 482 2.74 2.05 26.47
N ALA A 483 1.66 2.21 25.71
CA ALA A 483 1.71 2.74 24.35
C ALA A 483 2.08 4.24 24.34
N ILE A 484 1.56 5.04 25.29
CA ILE A 484 1.95 6.44 25.53
C ILE A 484 3.42 6.54 25.93
N GLY A 485 3.89 5.70 26.84
CA GLY A 485 5.29 5.63 27.25
C GLY A 485 6.20 5.21 26.09
N LEU A 486 5.79 4.23 25.29
CA LEU A 486 6.53 3.77 24.12
C LEU A 486 6.60 4.86 23.03
N LEU A 487 5.54 5.63 22.80
CA LEU A 487 5.57 6.78 21.89
C LEU A 487 6.48 7.88 22.38
N PHE A 488 6.45 8.16 23.68
CA PHE A 488 7.33 9.14 24.27
C PHE A 488 8.80 8.71 24.11
N MET A 489 9.08 7.42 24.33
CA MET A 489 10.40 6.81 24.12
C MET A 489 10.80 6.76 22.63
N ILE A 490 9.90 6.42 21.71
CA ILE A 490 10.15 6.42 20.26
C ILE A 490 10.32 7.84 19.75
N SER A 491 9.55 8.81 20.25
CA SER A 491 9.69 10.24 19.91
C SER A 491 11.03 10.79 20.40
N LEU A 492 11.42 10.48 21.63
CA LEU A 492 12.75 10.76 22.19
C LEU A 492 13.85 10.07 21.37
N TYR A 493 13.67 8.80 21.02
CA TYR A 493 14.61 8.02 20.23
C TYR A 493 14.77 8.60 18.83
N LEU A 494 13.70 8.84 18.07
CA LEU A 494 13.73 9.46 16.74
C LEU A 494 14.32 10.88 16.77
N SER A 495 14.01 11.66 17.81
CA SER A 495 14.60 12.98 18.06
C SER A 495 16.11 12.92 18.32
N THR A 496 16.60 11.83 18.93
CA THR A 496 18.01 11.66 19.32
C THR A 496 18.84 10.91 18.25
N TYR A 497 18.22 9.99 17.51
CA TYR A 497 18.88 9.05 16.60
C TYR A 497 18.81 9.40 15.12
N SER A 498 18.04 10.43 14.71
CA SER A 498 18.14 11.02 13.36
C SER A 498 19.60 11.23 12.92
N ASN A 499 20.46 11.64 13.87
CA ASN A 499 21.90 11.83 13.63
C ASN A 499 22.77 10.57 13.76
N LYS A 500 22.40 9.60 14.63
CA LYS A 500 23.17 8.34 14.82
C LYS A 500 22.86 7.26 13.79
N PHE A 501 21.62 7.16 13.29
CA PHE A 501 21.28 6.24 12.19
C PHE A 501 22.12 6.54 10.93
N ASN A 502 22.33 7.83 10.64
CA ASN A 502 23.24 8.27 9.56
C ASN A 502 24.72 7.91 9.84
N LYS A 503 25.13 7.91 11.11
CA LYS A 503 26.51 7.63 11.55
C LYS A 503 26.84 6.14 11.59
N ILE A 504 25.91 5.30 12.06
CA ILE A 504 26.03 3.84 12.16
C ILE A 504 26.05 3.21 10.77
N PHE A 505 25.21 3.72 9.85
CA PHE A 505 25.08 3.12 8.53
C PHE A 505 25.92 3.77 7.43
N LYS A 506 26.64 4.89 7.71
CA LYS A 506 27.39 5.68 6.70
C LYS A 506 26.68 5.59 5.34
N ILE A 507 25.39 5.92 5.30
CA ILE A 507 24.65 5.93 4.04
C ILE A 507 25.32 7.03 3.23
N SER A 508 26.27 6.62 2.39
CA SER A 508 26.85 7.48 1.37
C SER A 508 25.66 8.06 0.66
N GLN A 509 25.63 9.38 0.61
CA GLN A 509 24.64 10.23 -0.07
C GLN A 509 23.74 9.43 -1.03
N PRO A 510 22.40 9.52 -0.93
CA PRO A 510 21.50 8.81 -1.84
C PRO A 510 22.02 8.96 -3.27
N ILE A 511 22.00 7.86 -4.04
CA ILE A 511 22.56 7.80 -5.41
C ILE A 511 22.29 9.14 -6.10
N LYS A 512 23.35 9.92 -6.35
CA LYS A 512 23.20 11.22 -7.00
C LYS A 512 22.68 10.94 -8.40
N VAL A 513 21.42 11.27 -8.63
CA VAL A 513 20.81 11.31 -9.96
C VAL A 513 21.63 12.33 -10.75
N GLU A 514 22.53 11.86 -11.63
CA GLU A 514 23.18 12.74 -12.59
C GLU A 514 22.07 13.42 -13.40
N ARG A 515 21.94 14.75 -13.26
CA ARG A 515 21.10 15.52 -14.18
C ARG A 515 21.65 15.28 -15.57
N VAL A 516 20.85 14.64 -16.43
CA VAL A 516 21.12 14.53 -17.86
C VAL A 516 21.51 15.92 -18.36
N LYS A 517 22.77 16.09 -18.77
CA LYS A 517 23.19 17.26 -19.55
C LYS A 517 22.24 17.32 -20.74
N LYS A 518 21.47 18.41 -20.88
CA LYS A 518 20.64 18.66 -22.07
C LYS A 518 21.52 18.42 -23.30
N ILE A 519 21.34 17.29 -23.96
CA ILE A 519 21.93 17.06 -25.27
C ILE A 519 21.19 18.05 -26.18
N LYS A 520 21.88 19.10 -26.62
CA LYS A 520 21.41 19.93 -27.74
C LYS A 520 21.35 19.01 -28.96
N VAL A 521 20.19 18.43 -29.22
CA VAL A 521 19.91 17.79 -30.50
C VAL A 521 19.86 18.93 -31.52
N LYS A 522 20.93 19.08 -32.30
CA LYS A 522 20.87 19.83 -33.57
C LYS A 522 19.92 19.05 -34.48
N GLN A 523 18.67 19.47 -34.55
CA GLN A 523 17.79 19.06 -35.66
C GLN A 523 18.34 19.71 -36.93
N THR A 524 19.06 18.95 -37.75
CA THR A 524 19.16 19.23 -39.18
C THR A 524 17.82 18.86 -39.80
N LEU A 525 16.89 19.83 -39.82
CA LEU A 525 15.70 19.75 -40.65
C LEU A 525 16.15 19.95 -42.10
N GLY A 526 16.04 18.88 -42.90
CA GLY A 526 16.13 18.97 -44.34
C GLY A 526 15.06 19.93 -44.85
N ALA A 527 15.50 20.93 -45.60
CA ALA A 527 14.62 21.86 -46.28
C ALA A 527 13.78 21.10 -47.31
N ASN A 528 12.45 21.19 -47.20
CA ASN A 528 11.58 21.27 -48.36
C ASN A 528 10.31 22.06 -48.00
N GLN A 529 10.31 23.30 -48.48
CA GLN A 529 9.20 24.12 -48.96
C GLN A 529 7.84 24.09 -48.23
N GLY A 530 7.53 25.24 -47.63
CA GLY A 530 6.28 25.94 -47.93
C GLY A 530 5.12 25.79 -46.96
N GLU A 531 5.15 26.51 -45.83
CA GLU A 531 4.02 27.35 -45.40
C GLU A 531 4.39 28.24 -44.22
N LYS A 532 4.13 29.54 -44.35
CA LYS A 532 4.29 30.53 -43.28
C LYS A 532 3.01 30.53 -42.44
N VAL A 533 3.12 30.16 -41.16
CA VAL A 533 2.21 30.65 -40.13
C VAL A 533 3.03 31.17 -38.96
N LYS A 534 2.99 32.50 -38.77
CA LYS A 534 3.49 33.20 -37.57
C LYS A 534 2.51 32.92 -36.43
N ILE A 535 3.01 32.45 -35.29
CA ILE A 535 2.39 32.69 -33.99
C ILE A 535 3.50 33.11 -33.04
N ASP A 536 3.45 34.39 -32.65
CA ASP A 536 4.26 34.97 -31.58
C ASP A 536 3.92 34.29 -30.26
N ASN A 537 4.96 33.88 -29.52
CA ASN A 537 4.87 33.70 -28.07
C ASN A 537 6.18 34.17 -27.45
N GLN A 538 6.15 35.42 -26.96
CA GLN A 538 7.10 35.94 -26.00
C GLN A 538 7.01 35.13 -24.71
N ILE A 539 8.11 34.52 -24.29
CA ILE A 539 8.37 34.20 -22.88
C ILE A 539 9.72 34.84 -22.54
N THR A 540 9.62 35.98 -21.86
CA THR A 540 10.72 36.67 -21.21
C THR A 540 11.32 35.80 -20.10
N THR A 541 12.59 35.45 -20.23
CA THR A 541 13.43 34.96 -19.13
C THR A 541 14.19 36.14 -18.56
N GLU A 542 13.82 36.60 -17.36
CA GLU A 542 14.70 37.43 -16.55
C GLU A 542 15.69 36.54 -15.80
N SER A 543 16.95 36.79 -16.09
CA SER A 543 18.15 36.32 -15.42
C SER A 543 18.56 37.34 -14.36
N GLU A 544 18.92 36.90 -13.16
CA GLU A 544 19.84 37.62 -12.27
C GLU A 544 20.36 36.60 -11.24
N ASN A 545 21.60 36.15 -11.40
CA ASN A 545 22.86 36.70 -10.91
C ASN A 545 23.24 36.16 -9.53
N LYS A 546 24.27 35.30 -9.56
CA LYS A 546 25.18 35.03 -8.45
C LYS A 546 26.38 35.95 -8.62
N GLN A 547 26.76 36.68 -7.58
CA GLN A 547 28.16 36.94 -7.24
C GLN A 547 28.28 37.36 -5.77
N GLU A 548 29.42 36.93 -5.21
CA GLU A 548 29.95 37.01 -3.83
C GLU A 548 29.28 36.18 -2.73
#